data_AF-A0A967HM53-F1
#
_entry.id   AF-A0A967HM53-F1
#
_cell.length_a   1.000
_cell.length_b   1.000
_cell.length_c   1.000
_cell.angle_alpha   90.00
_cell.angle_beta   90.00
_cell.angle_gamma   90.00
#
_symmetry.space_group_name_H-M   'P 1'
#
loop_
_entity.id
_entity.type
_entity.pdbx_description
1 polymer ?
#
loop_
_entity_poly.entity_id
_entity_poly.type
_entity_poly.pdbx_seq_one_letter_code
_entity_poly.pdbx_strand_id
1 'polypeptide(L)'
;GGGGYAIRTVVPRAWALAWATLCGIEAPDAIPEDWLREVQAESTARIPETLRDPPGLVESSARREEVERANELTVKALKRRLMPLVTGWGLGF
;
A
#
# COMPACT_ATOMS: atom_id res chain seq x y z
N GLY A 1 -7.79 -5.46 5.13
CA GLY A 1 -6.41 -5.32 5.63
C GLY A 1 -5.78 -6.68 5.85
N GLY A 2 -4.57 -6.73 6.38
CA GLY A 2 -3.86 -7.96 6.72
C GLY A 2 -2.88 -7.71 7.87
N GLY A 3 -1.94 -8.63 8.11
CA GLY A 3 -0.88 -8.43 9.11
C GLY A 3 0.11 -7.33 8.72
N GLY A 4 0.75 -6.72 9.72
CA GLY A 4 1.79 -5.71 9.56
C GLY A 4 2.42 -5.38 10.90
N TYR A 5 3.67 -5.77 11.10
CA TYR A 5 4.31 -5.77 12.43
C TYR A 5 5.23 -4.55 12.65
N ALA A 6 5.65 -3.90 11.56
CA ALA A 6 6.34 -2.62 11.58
C ALA A 6 5.31 -1.47 11.68
N ILE A 7 4.61 -1.42 12.83
CA ILE A 7 3.42 -0.60 13.07
C ILE A 7 3.64 0.92 12.94
N ARG A 8 4.89 1.38 13.06
CA ARG A 8 5.24 2.81 12.95
C ARG A 8 6.02 3.15 11.68
N THR A 9 6.87 2.24 11.20
CA THR A 9 7.79 2.51 10.08
C THR A 9 7.28 2.03 8.72
N VAL A 10 6.26 1.16 8.67
CA VAL A 10 5.73 0.61 7.39
C VAL A 10 4.22 0.73 7.31
N VAL A 11 3.48 0.27 8.32
CA VAL A 11 2.01 0.16 8.26
C VAL A 11 1.35 1.49 7.88
N PRO A 12 1.66 2.64 8.50
CA PRO A 12 1.00 3.89 8.17
C PRO A 12 1.25 4.34 6.72
N ARG A 13 2.48 4.20 6.24
CA ARG A 13 2.88 4.56 4.87
C ARG A 13 2.18 3.70 3.83
N ALA A 14 2.16 2.38 4.05
CA ALA A 14 1.51 1.44 3.13
C ALA A 14 0.01 1.70 3.01
N TRP A 15 -0.67 1.99 4.13
CA TRP A 15 -2.10 2.29 4.12
C TRP A 15 -2.42 3.67 3.53
N ALA A 16 -1.58 4.68 3.77
CA ALA A 16 -1.72 5.99 3.14
C ALA A 16 -1.63 5.88 1.60
N LEU A 17 -0.66 5.14 1.08
CA LEU A 17 -0.51 4.89 -0.35
C LEU A 17 -1.70 4.11 -0.93
N ALA A 18 -2.16 3.06 -0.23
CA ALA A 18 -3.32 2.29 -0.66
C ALA A 18 -4.59 3.15 -0.71
N TRP A 19 -4.81 3.98 0.31
CA TRP A 19 -5.96 4.88 0.36
C TRP A 19 -5.91 5.93 -0.76
N ALA A 20 -4.78 6.61 -0.96
CA ALA A 20 -4.61 7.58 -2.04
C ALA A 20 -4.91 6.94 -3.41
N THR A 21 -4.41 5.73 -3.64
CA THR A 21 -4.69 4.96 -4.87
C THR A 21 -6.19 4.72 -5.07
N LEU A 22 -6.90 4.31 -4.02
CA LEU A 22 -8.35 4.08 -4.08
C LEU A 22 -9.14 5.37 -4.35
N CYS A 23 -8.64 6.51 -3.87
CA CYS A 23 -9.22 7.82 -4.12
C CYS A 23 -8.83 8.42 -5.48
N GLY A 24 -7.95 7.77 -6.26
CA GLY A 24 -7.42 8.34 -7.50
C GLY A 24 -6.52 9.56 -7.27
N ILE A 25 -5.91 9.67 -6.09
CA ILE A 25 -5.03 10.76 -5.70
C ILE A 25 -3.58 10.29 -5.80
N GLU A 26 -2.72 11.09 -6.42
CA GLU A 26 -1.28 10.87 -6.36
C GLU A 26 -0.74 11.32 -5.00
N ALA A 27 -0.30 10.36 -4.18
CA ALA A 27 0.23 10.67 -2.86
C ALA A 27 1.60 11.36 -2.96
N PRO A 28 1.80 12.50 -2.26
CA PRO A 28 3.11 13.14 -2.17
C PRO A 28 4.11 12.20 -1.51
N ASP A 29 5.39 12.32 -1.84
CA ASP A 29 6.38 11.39 -1.27
C ASP A 29 6.82 11.80 0.13
N ALA A 30 6.93 13.09 0.43
CA ALA A 30 7.29 13.57 1.76
C ALA A 30 6.15 13.34 2.78
N ILE A 31 6.52 12.88 3.97
CA ILE A 31 5.59 12.75 5.10
C ILE A 31 5.56 14.09 5.87
N PRO A 32 4.37 14.59 6.27
CA PRO A 32 4.25 15.84 7.02
C PRO A 32 5.12 15.88 8.29
N GLU A 33 5.84 16.98 8.51
CA GLU A 33 6.79 17.09 9.61
C GLU A 33 6.14 17.06 11.00
N ASP A 34 4.90 17.55 11.13
CA ASP A 34 4.11 17.44 12.36
C ASP A 34 3.84 15.98 12.72
N TRP A 35 3.39 15.19 11.76
CA TRP A 35 3.17 13.75 11.96
C TRP A 35 4.48 13.01 12.26
N LEU A 36 5.57 13.33 11.55
CA LEU A 36 6.89 12.73 11.82
C LEU A 36 7.34 12.98 13.26
N ARG A 37 7.18 14.21 13.76
CA ARG A 37 7.53 14.57 15.15
C ARG A 37 6.72 13.77 16.17
N GLU A 38 5.41 13.66 15.97
CA GLU A 38 4.52 12.93 16.87
C GLU A 38 4.87 11.43 16.92
N VAL A 39 5.01 10.79 15.76
CA VAL A 39 5.28 9.34 15.71
C VAL A 39 6.69 9.00 16.17
N GLN A 40 7.67 9.86 15.90
CA GLN A 40 9.04 9.66 16.38
C GLN A 40 9.13 9.79 17.91
N ALA A 41 8.33 10.65 18.55
CA ALA A 41 8.29 10.78 20.01
C ALA A 41 7.81 9.48 20.70
N GLU A 42 7.01 8.67 20.01
CA GLU A 42 6.47 7.40 20.51
C GLU A 42 7.24 6.16 20.03
N SER A 43 8.37 6.35 19.33
CA SER A 43 9.15 5.26 18.75
C SER A 43 10.64 5.40 19.02
N THR A 44 11.27 4.28 19.33
CA THR A 44 12.74 4.16 19.34
C THR A 44 13.30 3.88 17.95
N ALA A 45 12.45 3.49 16.98
CA ALA A 45 12.86 3.27 15.60
C ALA A 45 12.94 4.61 14.86
N ARG A 46 13.88 4.73 13.92
CA ARG A 46 13.93 5.87 13.00
C ARG A 46 12.73 5.80 12.05
N ILE A 47 11.90 6.84 12.06
CA ILE A 47 10.76 6.93 11.15
C ILE A 47 11.25 7.37 9.76
N PRO A 48 10.87 6.67 8.66
CA PRO A 48 11.15 7.14 7.31
C PRO A 48 10.48 8.49 7.04
N GLU A 49 11.18 9.36 6.32
CA GLU A 49 10.67 10.71 5.97
C GLU A 49 9.83 10.68 4.68
N THR A 50 9.87 9.57 3.93
CA THR A 50 9.15 9.39 2.67
C THR A 50 8.13 8.25 2.72
N LEU A 51 7.04 8.37 1.97
CA LEU A 51 6.03 7.33 1.81
C LEU A 51 6.59 6.11 1.09
N ARG A 52 7.38 6.32 0.02
CA ARG A 52 7.96 5.23 -0.77
C ARG A 52 9.34 4.85 -0.24
N ASP A 53 9.60 3.55 -0.21
CA ASP A 53 10.93 3.03 0.10
C ASP A 53 11.92 3.37 -1.02
N PRO A 54 13.20 3.62 -0.70
CA PRO A 54 14.22 3.84 -1.71
C PRO A 54 14.38 2.60 -2.59
N PRO A 55 14.78 2.79 -3.87
CA PRO A 55 15.02 1.67 -4.77
C PRO A 55 16.09 0.73 -4.18
N GLY A 56 15.84 -0.57 -4.24
CA GLY A 56 16.75 -1.60 -3.74
C GLY A 56 16.67 -1.90 -2.24
N LEU A 57 15.78 -1.24 -1.48
CA LEU A 57 15.60 -1.56 -0.05
C LEU A 57 15.11 -3.01 0.16
N VAL A 58 14.23 -3.47 -0.71
CA VAL A 58 13.64 -4.81 -0.63
C VAL A 58 14.34 -5.70 -1.64
N GLU A 59 15.10 -6.67 -1.14
CA GLU A 59 15.68 -7.72 -1.97
C GLU A 59 14.57 -8.54 -2.63
N SER A 60 14.80 -8.95 -3.89
CA SER A 60 13.87 -9.84 -4.57
C SER A 60 13.85 -11.19 -3.88
N SER A 61 12.76 -11.49 -3.18
CA SER A 61 12.56 -12.82 -2.61
C SER A 61 12.47 -13.87 -3.72
N ALA A 62 12.99 -15.07 -3.49
CA ALA A 62 12.89 -16.19 -4.45
C ALA A 62 11.42 -16.56 -4.80
N ARG A 63 10.46 -16.18 -3.96
CA ARG A 63 9.03 -16.41 -4.17
C ARG A 63 8.30 -15.24 -4.83
N ARG A 64 9.01 -14.17 -5.21
CA ARG A 64 8.37 -12.96 -5.74
C ARG A 64 7.52 -13.25 -6.96
N GLU A 65 8.07 -13.96 -7.94
CA GLU A 65 7.36 -14.32 -9.17
C GLU A 65 6.14 -15.22 -8.90
N GLU A 66 6.26 -16.14 -7.93
CA GLU A 66 5.14 -17.00 -7.51
C GLU A 66 4.00 -16.17 -6.92
N VAL A 67 4.33 -15.25 -6.00
CA VAL A 67 3.37 -14.36 -5.35
C VAL A 67 2.72 -13.41 -6.35
N GLU A 68 3.49 -12.82 -7.27
CA GLU A 68 2.97 -11.95 -8.33
C GLU A 68 1.99 -12.71 -9.23
N ARG A 69 2.34 -13.92 -9.68
CA ARG A 69 1.44 -14.77 -10.47
C ARG A 69 0.16 -15.14 -9.70
N ALA A 70 0.27 -15.48 -8.42
CA ALA A 70 -0.90 -15.79 -7.58
C ALA A 70 -1.83 -14.57 -7.42
N ASN A 71 -1.24 -13.38 -7.24
CA ASN A 71 -1.99 -12.12 -7.14
C ASN A 71 -2.73 -11.82 -8.45
N GLU A 72 -2.06 -11.94 -9.60
CA GLU A 72 -2.67 -11.73 -10.92
C GLU A 72 -3.86 -12.68 -11.16
N LEU A 73 -3.70 -13.96 -10.85
CA LEU A 73 -4.78 -14.96 -10.96
C LEU A 73 -5.96 -14.62 -10.06
N THR A 74 -5.68 -14.17 -8.84
CA THR A 74 -6.69 -13.75 -7.87
C THR A 74 -7.46 -12.54 -8.39
N VAL A 75 -6.77 -11.49 -8.84
CA VAL A 75 -7.39 -10.29 -9.42
C VAL A 75 -8.24 -10.64 -10.65
N LYS A 76 -7.72 -11.48 -11.55
CA LYS A 76 -8.45 -11.93 -12.74
C LYS A 76 -9.72 -12.71 -12.37
N ALA A 77 -9.65 -13.59 -11.38
CA ALA A 77 -10.80 -14.35 -10.91
C ALA A 77 -11.86 -13.44 -10.27
N LEU A 78 -11.43 -12.46 -9.46
CA LEU A 78 -12.32 -11.47 -8.85
C LEU A 78 -13.00 -10.61 -9.91
N LYS A 79 -12.25 -10.06 -10.87
CA LYS A 79 -12.82 -9.27 -11.98
C LYS A 79 -13.88 -10.06 -12.75
N ARG A 80 -13.57 -11.31 -13.14
CA ARG A 80 -14.50 -12.17 -13.88
C ARG A 80 -15.81 -12.43 -13.12
N ARG A 81 -15.73 -12.63 -11.80
CA ARG A 81 -16.89 -12.98 -10.96
C ARG A 81 -17.69 -11.77 -10.48
N LEU A 82 -17.01 -10.67 -10.18
CA LEU A 82 -17.61 -9.52 -9.51
C LEU A 82 -18.02 -8.43 -10.48
N MET A 83 -17.26 -8.15 -11.55
CA MET A 83 -17.59 -7.05 -12.46
C MET A 83 -19.00 -7.17 -13.07
N PRO A 84 -19.51 -8.35 -13.46
CA PRO A 84 -20.88 -8.47 -13.94
C PRO A 84 -21.96 -8.15 -12.88
N LEU A 85 -21.60 -8.26 -11.60
CA LEU A 85 -22.49 -8.01 -10.46
C LEU A 85 -22.44 -6.56 -9.98
N VAL A 86 -21.37 -5.83 -10.33
CA VAL A 86 -21.25 -4.40 -10.04
C VAL A 86 -22.04 -3.63 -11.09
N THR A 87 -23.36 -3.67 -11.00
CA THR A 87 -24.26 -2.76 -11.71
C THR A 87 -24.75 -1.68 -10.75
N GLY A 88 -24.72 -0.41 -11.17
CA GLY A 88 -25.32 0.71 -10.41
C GLY A 88 -24.37 1.65 -9.67
N TRP A 89 -23.04 1.46 -9.72
CA TRP A 89 -22.07 2.40 -9.14
C TRP A 89 -21.42 3.31 -10.18
N GLY A 90 -22.19 3.93 -11.10
CA GLY A 90 -21.71 5.04 -11.96
C GLY A 90 -20.41 4.82 -12.78
N LEU A 91 -19.83 3.64 -12.77
CA LEU A 91 -18.64 3.25 -13.51
C LEU A 91 -19.14 2.67 -14.83
N GLY A 92 -19.59 3.58 -15.70
CA GLY A 92 -19.72 3.28 -17.11
C GLY A 92 -18.33 2.98 -17.66
N PHE A 93 -18.13 1.75 -18.11
CA PHE A 93 -17.10 1.43 -19.09
C PHE A 93 -17.63 1.79 -20.48
#